data_AF-A0A4Q7DTE3-F1
#
_entry.id   AF-A0A4Q7DTE3-F1
#
_cell.length_a   1.000
_cell.length_b   1.000
_cell.length_c   1.000
_cell.angle_alpha   90.00
_cell.angle_beta   90.00
_cell.angle_gamma   90.00
#
_symmetry.space_group_name_H-M   'P 1'
#
loop_
_entity.id
_entity.type
_entity.pdbx_description
1 polymer ?
#
loop_
_entity_poly.entity_id
_entity_poly.type
_entity_poly.pdbx_seq_one_letter_code
_entity_poly.pdbx_strand_id
1 'polypeptide(L)'
;MSRYFEYKQAKEELNKISRNPQNYLLIHYSCSDVKKEEFPKVSSISIMKFENREKIQFSISKYLKEGVTLDQAEKELFDNFFQFIENNKSLVFIHWNMNSEKFGFEGLENRYRVLTNQSKNILGYLKKIDLDDLLGNYYSESYISDPKMYKLYDFNSFDIHNFLKGKEEADLYLQERWFEISESSTAKVNFIYDVLKLTMSRKLKVEDRFIAKKTLWSDGIQYFFNEKLLGRFIFWLLVTLIGAILSSFVTNFIFKN
;
A
#
# COMPACT_ATOMS: atom_id res chain seq x y z
N MET A 1 11.52 8.88 -12.46
CA MET A 1 12.15 7.54 -12.40
C MET A 1 11.59 6.73 -13.57
N SER A 2 12.33 5.84 -14.24
CA SER A 2 11.76 5.13 -15.41
C SER A 2 10.66 4.16 -14.98
N ARG A 3 9.57 4.03 -15.75
CA ARG A 3 8.45 3.16 -15.39
C ARG A 3 8.85 1.70 -15.24
N TYR A 4 9.80 1.24 -16.06
CA TYR A 4 10.39 -0.10 -15.95
C TYR A 4 11.05 -0.36 -14.59
N PHE A 5 11.68 0.65 -14.00
CA PHE A 5 12.37 0.53 -12.72
C PHE A 5 11.37 0.45 -11.56
N GLU A 6 10.28 1.22 -11.59
CA GLU A 6 9.16 1.12 -10.64
C GLU A 6 8.54 -0.29 -10.65
N TYR A 7 8.23 -0.80 -11.84
CA TYR A 7 7.76 -2.18 -12.02
C TYR A 7 8.72 -3.21 -11.42
N LYS A 8 10.02 -3.06 -11.70
CA LYS A 8 11.03 -3.99 -11.21
C LYS A 8 11.11 -3.96 -9.68
N GLN A 9 11.11 -2.78 -9.07
CA GLN A 9 11.10 -2.63 -7.62
C GLN A 9 9.84 -3.23 -6.99
N ALA A 10 8.66 -2.93 -7.53
CA ALA A 10 7.40 -3.49 -7.04
C ALA A 10 7.38 -5.02 -7.11
N LYS A 11 7.87 -5.57 -8.22
CA LYS A 11 8.02 -7.02 -8.39
C LYS A 11 9.00 -7.64 -7.41
N GLU A 12 10.13 -6.98 -7.15
CA GLU A 12 11.09 -7.42 -6.13
C GLU A 12 10.46 -7.39 -4.74
N GLU A 13 9.70 -6.35 -4.41
CA GLU A 13 9.02 -6.22 -3.12
C GLU A 13 7.95 -7.31 -2.91
N LEU A 14 7.11 -7.57 -3.91
CA LEU A 14 6.15 -8.68 -3.91
C LEU A 14 6.84 -10.05 -3.70
N ASN A 15 8.02 -10.24 -4.31
CA ASN A 15 8.80 -11.46 -4.09
C ASN A 15 9.37 -11.55 -2.65
N LYS A 16 9.77 -10.43 -2.04
CA LYS A 16 10.23 -10.41 -0.63
C LYS A 16 9.09 -10.77 0.32
N ILE A 17 7.90 -10.20 0.08
CA ILE A 17 6.67 -10.51 0.83
C ILE A 17 6.37 -12.01 0.75
N SER A 18 6.45 -12.60 -0.46
CA SER A 18 6.23 -14.02 -0.68
C SER A 18 7.20 -14.94 0.06
N ARG A 19 8.48 -14.53 0.12
CA ARG A 19 9.56 -15.35 0.70
C ARG A 19 9.64 -15.25 2.21
N ASN A 20 9.18 -14.16 2.81
CA ASN A 20 9.33 -13.90 4.24
C ASN A 20 8.01 -13.45 4.86
N PRO A 21 6.92 -14.24 4.76
CA PRO A 21 5.60 -13.79 5.15
C PRO A 21 5.48 -13.43 6.65
N GLN A 22 6.34 -14.02 7.51
CA GLN A 22 6.41 -13.75 8.94
C GLN A 22 6.83 -12.32 9.30
N ASN A 23 7.45 -11.60 8.35
CA ASN A 23 7.94 -10.24 8.57
C ASN A 23 6.87 -9.16 8.32
N TYR A 24 5.65 -9.55 7.92
CA TYR A 24 4.63 -8.62 7.44
C TYR A 24 3.33 -8.72 8.25
N LEU A 25 2.81 -7.55 8.60
CA LEU A 25 1.49 -7.35 9.20
C LEU A 25 0.62 -6.57 8.21
N LEU A 26 -0.64 -6.96 8.09
CA LEU A 26 -1.65 -6.21 7.34
C LEU A 26 -2.44 -5.37 8.33
N ILE A 27 -2.75 -4.11 8.01
CA ILE A 27 -3.47 -3.21 8.91
C ILE A 27 -4.49 -2.35 8.17
N HIS A 28 -5.65 -2.16 8.81
CA HIS A 28 -6.63 -1.15 8.45
C HIS A 28 -7.40 -0.74 9.71
N TYR A 29 -8.01 0.44 9.71
CA TYR A 29 -8.86 0.88 10.80
C TYR A 29 -10.16 1.52 10.29
N SER A 30 -11.14 1.60 11.16
CA SER A 30 -12.43 2.27 10.92
C SER A 30 -12.60 3.37 11.96
N CYS A 31 -13.21 4.48 11.54
CA CYS A 31 -13.41 5.66 12.36
C CYS A 31 -14.76 6.32 12.04
N SER A 32 -15.10 7.34 12.82
CA SER A 32 -16.22 8.23 12.55
C SER A 32 -16.02 9.05 11.27
N ASP A 33 -16.95 9.95 10.96
CA ASP A 33 -16.99 10.64 9.68
C ASP A 33 -15.78 11.57 9.45
N VAL A 34 -14.83 11.09 8.64
CA VAL A 34 -13.61 11.80 8.24
C VAL A 34 -13.90 13.13 7.54
N LYS A 35 -15.09 13.33 6.96
CA LYS A 35 -15.42 14.61 6.31
C LYS A 35 -15.87 15.67 7.30
N LYS A 36 -16.48 15.28 8.42
CA LYS A 36 -17.06 16.20 9.40
C LYS A 36 -16.14 16.50 10.57
N GLU A 37 -15.25 15.58 10.91
CA GLU A 37 -14.37 15.70 12.06
C GLU A 37 -12.94 16.00 11.60
N GLU A 38 -12.23 16.87 12.33
CA GLU A 38 -10.81 17.15 12.10
C GLU A 38 -9.94 15.96 12.53
N PHE A 39 -10.27 15.37 13.69
CA PHE A 39 -9.62 14.18 14.26
C PHE A 39 -10.67 13.10 14.54
N PRO A 40 -11.04 12.31 13.51
CA PRO A 40 -12.12 11.33 13.61
C PRO A 40 -11.89 10.31 14.72
N LYS A 41 -12.95 9.98 15.46
CA LYS A 41 -12.91 8.99 16.54
C LYS A 41 -12.67 7.60 15.98
N VAL A 42 -11.70 6.87 16.53
CA VAL A 42 -11.33 5.53 16.07
C VAL A 42 -12.24 4.50 16.73
N SER A 43 -12.89 3.67 15.91
CA SER A 43 -13.83 2.65 16.39
C SER A 43 -13.23 1.26 16.43
N SER A 44 -12.32 0.97 15.49
CA SER A 44 -11.69 -0.34 15.36
C SER A 44 -10.39 -0.24 14.60
N ILE A 45 -9.35 -0.93 15.05
CA ILE A 45 -8.10 -1.19 14.35
C ILE A 45 -7.97 -2.70 14.22
N SER A 46 -7.87 -3.18 12.98
CA SER A 46 -7.69 -4.60 12.68
C SER A 46 -6.31 -4.83 12.10
N ILE A 47 -5.65 -5.88 12.58
CA ILE A 47 -4.34 -6.34 12.13
C ILE A 47 -4.42 -7.82 11.79
N MET A 48 -3.71 -8.24 10.74
CA MET A 48 -3.55 -9.65 10.39
C MET A 48 -2.08 -9.98 10.20
N LYS A 49 -1.60 -11.06 10.81
CA LYS A 49 -0.30 -11.64 10.47
C LYS A 49 -0.37 -12.28 9.09
N PHE A 50 0.51 -11.86 8.18
CA PHE A 50 0.44 -12.31 6.79
C PHE A 50 0.72 -13.82 6.63
N GLU A 51 1.61 -14.38 7.47
CA GLU A 51 2.00 -15.80 7.42
C GLU A 51 0.85 -16.78 7.70
N ASN A 52 0.11 -16.57 8.80
CA ASN A 52 -0.84 -17.55 9.31
C ASN A 52 -2.29 -17.02 9.36
N ARG A 53 -2.53 -15.79 8.89
CA ARG A 53 -3.84 -15.11 8.90
C ARG A 53 -4.42 -14.91 10.32
N GLU A 54 -3.61 -15.00 11.36
CA GLU A 54 -4.02 -14.69 12.71
C GLU A 54 -4.44 -13.22 12.79
N LYS A 55 -5.66 -12.98 13.30
CA LYS A 55 -6.27 -11.66 13.39
C LYS A 55 -6.13 -11.13 14.80
N ILE A 56 -5.76 -9.87 14.90
CA ILE A 56 -5.69 -9.11 16.15
C ILE A 56 -6.55 -7.88 15.95
N GLN A 57 -7.48 -7.67 16.87
CA GLN A 57 -8.45 -6.57 16.78
C GLN A 57 -8.48 -5.77 18.07
N PHE A 58 -8.45 -4.46 17.91
CA PHE A 58 -8.64 -3.46 18.95
C PHE A 58 -9.89 -2.66 18.57
N SER A 59 -10.98 -2.76 19.32
CA SER A 59 -12.25 -2.15 18.92
C SER A 59 -13.04 -1.63 20.11
N ILE A 60 -13.84 -0.58 19.90
CA ILE A 60 -14.80 -0.09 20.88
C ILE A 60 -15.73 -1.23 21.31
N SER A 61 -16.18 -2.09 20.38
CA SER A 61 -17.02 -3.27 20.70
C SER A 61 -16.42 -4.21 21.74
N LYS A 62 -15.08 -4.28 21.84
CA LYS A 62 -14.37 -5.12 22.79
C LYS A 62 -14.15 -4.45 24.16
N TYR A 63 -13.98 -3.14 24.16
CA TYR A 63 -13.58 -2.37 25.35
C TYR A 63 -14.72 -1.61 26.01
N LEU A 64 -15.82 -1.38 25.28
CA LEU A 64 -17.03 -0.77 25.83
C LEU A 64 -17.76 -1.78 26.72
N LYS A 65 -17.75 -1.52 28.02
CA LYS A 65 -18.38 -2.33 29.08
C LYS A 65 -19.27 -1.43 29.95
N GLU A 66 -20.09 -2.05 30.80
CA GLU A 66 -20.92 -1.30 31.74
C GLU A 66 -20.06 -0.36 32.61
N GLY A 67 -20.47 0.90 32.69
CA GLY A 67 -19.74 1.94 33.44
C GLY A 67 -18.51 2.53 32.74
N VAL A 68 -18.16 2.06 31.52
CA VAL A 68 -17.05 2.60 30.72
C VAL A 68 -17.62 3.56 29.66
N THR A 69 -17.07 4.77 29.59
CA THR A 69 -17.45 5.74 28.55
C THR A 69 -16.81 5.42 27.20
N LEU A 70 -17.37 5.95 26.10
CA LEU A 70 -16.78 5.77 24.77
C LEU A 70 -15.33 6.24 24.68
N ASP A 71 -15.01 7.40 25.26
CA ASP A 71 -13.66 7.94 25.26
C ASP A 71 -12.69 7.07 26.09
N GLN A 72 -13.17 6.42 27.16
CA GLN A 72 -12.38 5.44 27.92
C GLN A 72 -12.14 4.17 27.12
N ALA A 73 -13.15 3.65 26.42
CA ALA A 73 -13.02 2.47 25.57
C ALA A 73 -12.08 2.73 24.37
N GLU A 74 -12.17 3.91 23.75
CA GLU A 74 -11.26 4.35 22.69
C GLU A 74 -9.82 4.51 23.21
N LYS A 75 -9.65 5.05 24.42
CA LYS A 75 -8.33 5.14 25.05
C LYS A 75 -7.72 3.76 25.29
N GLU A 76 -8.50 2.81 25.81
CA GLU A 76 -8.06 1.43 26.03
C GLU A 76 -7.70 0.74 24.70
N LEU A 77 -8.48 0.96 23.64
CA LEU A 77 -8.16 0.53 22.28
C LEU A 77 -6.78 1.02 21.86
N PHE A 78 -6.51 2.32 21.98
CA PHE A 78 -5.22 2.88 21.61
C PHE A 78 -4.08 2.37 22.48
N ASP A 79 -4.25 2.28 23.79
CA ASP A 79 -3.19 1.84 24.69
C ASP A 79 -2.74 0.41 24.34
N ASN A 80 -3.70 -0.50 24.09
CA ASN A 80 -3.42 -1.85 23.62
C ASN A 80 -2.80 -1.88 22.22
N PHE A 81 -3.28 -1.05 21.30
CA PHE A 81 -2.73 -0.94 19.94
C PHE A 81 -1.28 -0.46 19.96
N PHE A 82 -0.97 0.61 20.68
CA PHE A 82 0.40 1.14 20.77
C PHE A 82 1.34 0.16 21.49
N GLN A 83 0.86 -0.56 22.51
CA GLN A 83 1.63 -1.64 23.13
C GLN A 83 1.96 -2.75 22.12
N PHE A 84 0.98 -3.13 21.29
CA PHE A 84 1.21 -4.09 20.21
C PHE A 84 2.25 -3.59 19.21
N ILE A 85 2.18 -2.31 18.81
CA ILE A 85 3.16 -1.72 17.90
C ILE A 85 4.57 -1.76 18.48
N GLU A 86 4.76 -1.39 19.75
CA GLU A 86 6.09 -1.43 20.39
C GLU A 86 6.73 -2.82 20.33
N ASN A 87 5.91 -3.86 20.53
CA ASN A 87 6.35 -5.26 20.48
C ASN A 87 6.63 -5.76 19.05
N ASN A 88 6.15 -5.06 18.01
CA ASN A 88 6.19 -5.51 16.62
C ASN A 88 6.81 -4.47 15.66
N LYS A 89 7.48 -3.43 16.17
CA LYS A 89 8.04 -2.32 15.38
C LYS A 89 9.11 -2.71 14.36
N SER A 90 9.70 -3.89 14.48
CA SER A 90 10.64 -4.44 13.51
C SER A 90 9.97 -5.00 12.24
N LEU A 91 8.67 -5.31 12.32
CA LEU A 91 7.86 -5.84 11.22
C LEU A 91 7.46 -4.73 10.24
N VAL A 92 7.04 -5.14 9.05
CA VAL A 92 6.58 -4.24 7.99
C VAL A 92 5.05 -4.25 7.94
N PHE A 93 4.44 -3.06 7.96
CA PHE A 93 2.99 -2.88 7.94
C PHE A 93 2.52 -2.61 6.51
N ILE A 94 1.77 -3.54 5.94
CA ILE A 94 1.10 -3.38 4.65
C ILE A 94 -0.30 -2.82 4.91
N HIS A 95 -0.63 -1.72 4.25
CA HIS A 95 -1.90 -1.02 4.42
C HIS A 95 -2.48 -0.62 3.07
N TRP A 96 -3.66 0.01 3.09
CA TRP A 96 -4.26 0.61 1.91
C TRP A 96 -4.53 2.09 2.14
N ASN A 97 -3.79 2.97 1.46
CA ASN A 97 -4.00 4.42 1.47
C ASN A 97 -4.08 5.07 2.87
N MET A 98 -3.32 4.56 3.84
CA MET A 98 -3.22 5.10 5.21
C MET A 98 -2.08 6.13 5.34
N ASN A 99 -1.84 6.94 4.30
CA ASN A 99 -0.76 7.93 4.25
C ASN A 99 -1.20 9.34 4.69
N SER A 100 -2.50 9.58 4.85
CA SER A 100 -3.02 10.90 5.18
C SER A 100 -2.71 11.30 6.63
N GLU A 101 -2.39 12.57 6.85
CA GLU A 101 -2.28 13.16 8.20
C GLU A 101 -3.62 13.10 8.96
N LYS A 102 -4.74 13.06 8.24
CA LYS A 102 -6.10 13.09 8.79
C LYS A 102 -6.65 11.69 9.11
N PHE A 103 -6.38 10.72 8.24
CA PHE A 103 -6.97 9.37 8.34
C PHE A 103 -5.96 8.22 8.10
N GLY A 104 -4.67 8.51 8.19
CA GLY A 104 -3.59 7.53 8.10
C GLY A 104 -2.97 7.22 9.47
N PHE A 105 -1.74 6.72 9.44
CA PHE A 105 -0.98 6.46 10.68
C PHE A 105 -0.82 7.72 11.54
N GLU A 106 -0.50 8.85 10.94
CA GLU A 106 -0.40 10.12 11.66
C GLU A 106 -1.77 10.57 12.22
N GLY A 107 -2.86 10.27 11.51
CA GLY A 107 -4.23 10.47 12.00
C GLY A 107 -4.50 9.72 13.31
N LEU A 108 -4.00 8.48 13.44
CA LEU A 108 -4.10 7.70 14.68
C LEU A 108 -3.33 8.35 15.84
N GLU A 109 -2.11 8.84 15.60
CA GLU A 109 -1.30 9.53 16.62
C GLU A 109 -1.95 10.85 17.04
N ASN A 110 -2.46 11.61 16.07
CA ASN A 110 -3.17 12.85 16.31
C ASN A 110 -4.44 12.64 17.14
N ARG A 111 -5.25 11.64 16.79
CA ARG A 111 -6.45 11.30 17.56
C ARG A 111 -6.10 10.89 18.99
N TYR A 112 -5.09 10.04 19.16
CA TYR A 112 -4.62 9.64 20.50
C TYR A 112 -4.19 10.84 21.34
N ARG A 113 -3.45 11.77 20.73
CA ARG A 113 -3.02 13.02 21.38
C ARG A 113 -4.20 13.87 21.83
N VAL A 114 -5.20 14.06 20.97
CA VAL A 114 -6.42 14.80 21.33
C VAL A 114 -7.20 14.12 22.46
N LEU A 115 -7.26 12.79 22.45
CA LEU A 115 -7.99 12.01 23.45
C LEU A 115 -7.32 12.01 24.83
N THR A 116 -5.99 11.98 24.88
CA THR A 116 -5.23 11.71 26.11
C THR A 116 -4.35 12.86 26.59
N ASN A 117 -4.17 13.90 25.76
CA ASN A 117 -3.13 14.93 25.91
C ASN A 117 -1.70 14.35 25.96
N GLN A 118 -1.47 13.14 25.44
CA GLN A 118 -0.16 12.49 25.37
C GLN A 118 0.23 12.23 23.91
N SER A 119 1.49 12.50 23.59
CA SER A 119 2.02 12.23 22.25
C SER A 119 2.74 10.88 22.22
N LYS A 120 2.38 10.04 21.24
CA LYS A 120 3.17 8.88 20.82
C LYS A 120 3.53 9.10 19.36
N ASN A 121 4.82 9.22 19.07
CA ASN A 121 5.35 9.48 17.72
C ASN A 121 6.08 8.23 17.21
N ILE A 122 5.46 7.06 17.30
CA ILE A 122 6.10 5.78 17.00
C ILE A 122 5.70 5.23 15.62
N LEU A 123 4.49 5.56 15.15
CA LEU A 123 3.95 5.11 13.87
C LEU A 123 4.70 5.75 12.70
N GLY A 124 5.21 6.97 12.87
CA GLY A 124 6.06 7.65 11.88
C GLY A 124 7.30 6.83 11.49
N TYR A 125 7.93 6.16 12.45
CA TYR A 125 9.17 5.39 12.25
C TYR A 125 8.96 3.95 11.78
N LEU A 126 7.71 3.48 11.68
CA LEU A 126 7.42 2.12 11.20
C LEU A 126 7.78 1.95 9.73
N LYS A 127 8.24 0.74 9.38
CA LYS A 127 8.34 0.31 7.98
C LYS A 127 6.93 0.04 7.46
N LYS A 128 6.55 0.76 6.40
CA LYS A 128 5.20 0.74 5.84
C LYS A 128 5.26 0.46 4.34
N ILE A 129 4.27 -0.27 3.83
CA ILE A 129 4.06 -0.51 2.40
C ILE A 129 2.60 -0.15 2.11
N ASP A 130 2.39 0.83 1.24
CA ASP A 130 1.07 1.06 0.67
C ASP A 130 0.81 0.07 -0.46
N LEU A 131 -0.24 -0.73 -0.32
CA LEU A 131 -0.65 -1.68 -1.35
C LEU A 131 -1.17 -0.98 -2.60
N ASP A 132 -1.84 0.18 -2.50
CA ASP A 132 -2.30 0.91 -3.68
C ASP A 132 -1.12 1.36 -4.55
N ASP A 133 -0.10 1.96 -3.94
CA ASP A 133 1.11 2.39 -4.64
C ASP A 133 1.90 1.20 -5.19
N LEU A 134 1.97 0.09 -4.43
CA LEU A 134 2.63 -1.12 -4.89
C LEU A 134 1.96 -1.70 -6.13
N LEU A 135 0.62 -1.75 -6.16
CA LEU A 135 -0.17 -2.18 -7.31
C LEU A 135 -0.02 -1.20 -8.48
N GLY A 136 -0.05 0.10 -8.17
CA GLY A 136 0.23 1.18 -9.11
C GLY A 136 1.54 0.94 -9.83
N ASN A 137 2.63 0.74 -9.09
CA ASN A 137 3.96 0.47 -9.64
C ASN A 137 4.06 -0.87 -10.38
N TYR A 138 3.34 -1.91 -9.94
CA TYR A 138 3.39 -3.24 -10.55
C TYR A 138 2.56 -3.37 -11.84
N TYR A 139 1.46 -2.62 -11.96
CA TYR A 139 0.59 -2.58 -13.14
C TYR A 139 0.69 -1.20 -13.81
N SER A 140 -0.31 -0.34 -13.59
CA SER A 140 -0.41 1.03 -14.06
C SER A 140 -0.89 1.91 -12.91
N GLU A 141 -0.60 3.21 -12.88
CA GLU A 141 -1.20 4.09 -11.85
C GLU A 141 -2.74 4.07 -11.90
N SER A 142 -3.28 3.87 -13.11
CA SER A 142 -4.70 3.74 -13.40
C SER A 142 -5.16 2.28 -13.49
N TYR A 143 -4.52 1.37 -12.74
CA TYR A 143 -4.81 -0.07 -12.85
C TYR A 143 -6.28 -0.40 -12.60
N ILE A 144 -6.95 0.42 -11.80
CA ILE A 144 -8.38 0.39 -11.59
C ILE A 144 -8.88 1.82 -11.38
N SER A 145 -10.09 2.12 -11.83
CA SER A 145 -10.77 3.38 -11.59
C SER A 145 -11.03 3.66 -10.10
N ASP A 146 -11.15 4.94 -9.75
CA ASP A 146 -11.54 5.36 -8.40
C ASP A 146 -13.03 5.11 -8.10
N PRO A 147 -13.41 4.83 -6.83
CA PRO A 147 -12.54 4.58 -5.69
C PRO A 147 -11.94 3.17 -5.72
N LYS A 148 -10.60 3.09 -5.79
CA LYS A 148 -9.88 1.88 -6.21
C LYS A 148 -10.18 0.63 -5.38
N MET A 149 -10.21 0.73 -4.05
CA MET A 149 -10.47 -0.42 -3.17
C MET A 149 -11.80 -1.12 -3.52
N TYR A 150 -12.88 -0.35 -3.63
CA TYR A 150 -14.23 -0.89 -3.89
C TYR A 150 -14.40 -1.33 -5.34
N LYS A 151 -13.82 -0.58 -6.29
CA LYS A 151 -13.81 -0.99 -7.70
C LYS A 151 -13.05 -2.30 -7.90
N LEU A 152 -11.90 -2.44 -7.24
CA LEU A 152 -11.12 -3.67 -7.29
C LEU A 152 -11.84 -4.83 -6.59
N TYR A 153 -12.58 -4.54 -5.51
CA TYR A 153 -13.46 -5.48 -4.83
C TYR A 153 -14.49 -6.08 -5.81
N ASP A 154 -15.25 -5.21 -6.46
CA ASP A 154 -16.31 -5.59 -7.40
C ASP A 154 -15.73 -6.29 -8.64
N PHE A 155 -14.65 -5.74 -9.21
CA PHE A 155 -14.05 -6.22 -10.46
C PHE A 155 -13.44 -7.63 -10.37
N ASN A 156 -12.95 -7.99 -9.19
CA ASN A 156 -12.44 -9.33 -8.91
C ASN A 156 -13.51 -10.27 -8.36
N SER A 157 -14.74 -9.78 -8.15
CA SER A 157 -15.85 -10.55 -7.59
C SER A 157 -15.50 -11.17 -6.24
N PHE A 158 -14.86 -10.37 -5.37
CA PHE A 158 -14.61 -10.81 -4.00
C PHE A 158 -15.94 -10.96 -3.24
N ASP A 159 -15.97 -11.92 -2.31
CA ASP A 159 -17.11 -12.18 -1.43
C ASP A 159 -16.61 -12.17 0.01
N ILE A 160 -16.41 -10.96 0.54
CA ILE A 160 -15.93 -10.73 1.90
C ILE A 160 -17.10 -10.15 2.70
N HIS A 161 -17.51 -10.88 3.73
CA HIS A 161 -18.58 -10.45 4.62
C HIS A 161 -18.27 -9.09 5.28
N ASN A 162 -19.30 -8.25 5.40
CA ASN A 162 -19.23 -6.90 6.00
C ASN A 162 -18.17 -5.97 5.37
N PHE A 163 -17.93 -6.06 4.07
CA PHE A 163 -17.05 -5.12 3.36
C PHE A 163 -17.73 -3.76 3.10
N LEU A 164 -17.87 -2.95 4.15
CA LEU A 164 -18.61 -1.69 4.11
C LEU A 164 -17.80 -0.54 3.49
N LYS A 165 -18.50 0.47 2.97
CA LYS A 165 -17.94 1.76 2.53
C LYS A 165 -17.83 2.72 3.71
N GLY A 166 -16.92 3.69 3.63
CA GLY A 166 -16.71 4.67 4.70
C GLY A 166 -17.98 5.46 5.11
N LYS A 167 -18.91 5.70 4.17
CA LYS A 167 -20.21 6.31 4.52
C LYS A 167 -21.07 5.37 5.39
N GLU A 168 -21.11 4.08 5.04
CA GLU A 168 -21.88 3.08 5.77
C GLU A 168 -21.29 2.87 7.17
N GLU A 169 -19.96 2.87 7.30
CA GLU A 169 -19.28 2.83 8.60
C GLU A 169 -19.62 4.05 9.46
N ALA A 170 -19.67 5.25 8.88
CA ALA A 170 -20.07 6.47 9.59
C ALA A 170 -21.54 6.42 10.03
N ASP A 171 -22.43 5.87 9.21
CA ASP A 171 -23.85 5.70 9.57
C ASP A 171 -24.02 4.68 10.71
N LEU A 172 -23.24 3.59 10.72
CA LEU A 172 -23.21 2.63 11.82
C LEU A 172 -22.63 3.23 13.10
N TYR A 173 -21.66 4.15 12.98
CA TYR A 173 -21.10 4.86 14.12
C TYR A 173 -22.17 5.67 14.86
N LEU A 174 -23.02 6.38 14.12
CA LEU A 174 -24.14 7.16 14.68
C LEU A 174 -25.20 6.27 15.35
N GLN A 175 -25.28 5.00 14.94
CA GLN A 175 -26.20 4.00 15.50
C GLN A 175 -25.56 3.18 16.62
N GLU A 176 -24.32 3.47 17.00
CA GLU A 176 -23.57 2.72 18.02
C GLU A 176 -23.43 1.21 17.72
N ARG A 177 -23.41 0.85 16.42
CA ARG A 177 -23.28 -0.53 15.94
C ARG A 177 -21.81 -0.96 15.89
N TRP A 178 -21.18 -1.00 17.06
CA TRP A 178 -19.73 -1.16 17.22
C TRP A 178 -19.20 -2.48 16.69
N PHE A 179 -19.98 -3.57 16.80
CA PHE A 179 -19.56 -4.89 16.35
C PHE A 179 -19.43 -4.93 14.82
N GLU A 180 -20.41 -4.42 14.11
CA GLU A 180 -20.45 -4.39 12.65
C GLU A 180 -19.35 -3.49 12.07
N ILE A 181 -19.05 -2.36 12.71
CA ILE A 181 -17.90 -1.51 12.35
C ILE A 181 -16.59 -2.29 12.52
N SER A 182 -16.47 -3.07 13.61
CA SER A 182 -15.28 -3.88 13.85
C SER A 182 -15.12 -5.00 12.81
N GLU A 183 -16.22 -5.62 12.39
CA GLU A 183 -16.22 -6.60 11.29
C GLU A 183 -15.83 -5.96 9.95
N SER A 184 -16.29 -4.74 9.67
CA SER A 184 -15.86 -3.99 8.48
C SER A 184 -14.36 -3.75 8.44
N SER A 185 -13.78 -3.26 9.54
CA SER A 185 -12.32 -3.12 9.65
C SER A 185 -11.58 -4.43 9.37
N THR A 186 -12.11 -5.56 9.88
CA THR A 186 -11.55 -6.90 9.62
C THR A 186 -11.70 -7.29 8.15
N ALA A 187 -12.83 -6.98 7.52
CA ALA A 187 -13.09 -7.22 6.10
C ALA A 187 -12.06 -6.50 5.21
N LYS A 188 -11.67 -5.27 5.56
CA LYS A 188 -10.63 -4.51 4.84
C LYS A 188 -9.27 -5.21 4.88
N VAL A 189 -8.91 -5.78 6.02
CA VAL A 189 -7.64 -6.52 6.14
C VAL A 189 -7.69 -7.85 5.39
N ASN A 190 -8.84 -8.54 5.37
CA ASN A 190 -9.03 -9.73 4.51
C ASN A 190 -8.88 -9.36 3.03
N PHE A 191 -9.45 -8.23 2.61
CA PHE A 191 -9.32 -7.74 1.23
C PHE A 191 -7.86 -7.47 0.86
N ILE A 192 -7.10 -6.79 1.72
CA ILE A 192 -5.65 -6.55 1.52
C ILE A 192 -4.92 -7.89 1.34
N TYR A 193 -5.23 -8.87 2.19
CA TYR A 193 -4.65 -10.22 2.09
C TYR A 193 -4.96 -10.88 0.74
N ASP A 194 -6.22 -10.92 0.33
CA ASP A 194 -6.64 -11.60 -0.88
C ASP A 194 -6.09 -10.91 -2.14
N VAL A 195 -6.06 -9.58 -2.16
CA VAL A 195 -5.46 -8.79 -3.24
C VAL A 195 -3.96 -9.07 -3.36
N LEU A 196 -3.21 -9.11 -2.24
CA LEU A 196 -1.79 -9.50 -2.25
C LEU A 196 -1.61 -10.91 -2.83
N LYS A 197 -2.38 -11.89 -2.35
CA LYS A 197 -2.28 -13.28 -2.83
C LYS A 197 -2.59 -13.40 -4.33
N LEU A 198 -3.61 -12.71 -4.82
CA LEU A 198 -3.94 -12.68 -6.25
C LEU A 198 -2.87 -11.96 -7.06
N THR A 199 -2.25 -10.91 -6.53
CA THR A 199 -1.18 -10.17 -7.18
C THR A 199 0.08 -11.03 -7.32
N MET A 200 0.52 -11.67 -6.24
CA MET A 200 1.68 -12.56 -6.21
C MET A 200 1.50 -13.78 -7.12
N SER A 201 0.27 -14.30 -7.24
CA SER A 201 -0.07 -15.38 -8.16
C SER A 201 -0.39 -14.92 -9.59
N ARG A 202 -0.30 -13.61 -9.87
CA ARG A 202 -0.62 -12.97 -11.17
C ARG A 202 -2.06 -13.21 -11.65
N LYS A 203 -2.99 -13.44 -10.73
CA LYS A 203 -4.40 -13.70 -10.99
C LYS A 203 -5.30 -12.49 -10.74
N LEU A 204 -4.79 -11.43 -10.11
CA LEU A 204 -5.57 -10.20 -9.89
C LEU A 204 -6.03 -9.62 -11.24
N LYS A 205 -7.33 -9.42 -11.38
CA LYS A 205 -7.94 -8.72 -12.50
C LYS A 205 -7.85 -7.22 -12.21
N VAL A 206 -7.39 -6.47 -13.20
CA VAL A 206 -7.30 -5.00 -13.18
C VAL A 206 -7.74 -4.49 -14.55
N GLU A 207 -8.27 -3.27 -14.62
CA GLU A 207 -8.74 -2.63 -15.85
C GLU A 207 -7.57 -2.34 -16.79
N ASP A 208 -6.49 -1.78 -16.23
CA ASP A 208 -5.27 -1.48 -16.97
C ASP A 208 -4.07 -2.18 -16.33
N ARG A 209 -3.57 -3.22 -16.98
CA ARG A 209 -2.37 -3.94 -16.52
C ARG A 209 -1.07 -3.20 -16.80
N PHE A 210 -1.12 -2.12 -17.59
CA PHE A 210 -0.02 -1.56 -18.37
C PHE A 210 1.16 -2.52 -18.59
N ILE A 211 0.99 -3.34 -19.63
CA ILE A 211 2.10 -3.93 -20.37
C ILE A 211 1.91 -3.52 -21.82
N ALA A 212 2.02 -2.23 -22.15
CA ALA A 212 2.45 -1.88 -23.49
C ALA A 212 3.90 -2.39 -23.57
N LYS A 213 4.10 -3.64 -24.05
CA LYS A 213 5.43 -4.28 -24.16
C LYS A 213 6.47 -3.32 -24.74
N LYS A 214 6.02 -2.45 -25.66
CA LYS A 214 6.82 -1.40 -26.30
C LYS A 214 7.42 -0.37 -25.30
N THR A 215 6.64 0.15 -24.35
CA THR A 215 7.11 1.14 -23.37
C THR A 215 8.06 0.55 -22.35
N LEU A 216 7.78 -0.65 -21.84
CA LEU A 216 8.72 -1.36 -20.95
C LEU A 216 10.00 -1.77 -21.67
N TRP A 217 9.92 -2.10 -22.96
CA TRP A 217 11.09 -2.43 -23.76
C TRP A 217 11.94 -1.20 -24.03
N SER A 218 11.34 -0.07 -24.42
CA SER A 218 12.08 1.20 -24.61
C SER A 218 12.72 1.68 -23.30
N ASP A 219 11.95 1.70 -22.21
CA ASP A 219 12.44 2.13 -20.90
C ASP A 219 13.47 1.15 -20.35
N GLY A 220 13.29 -0.15 -20.61
CA GLY A 220 14.24 -1.19 -20.21
C GLY A 220 15.57 -1.08 -20.94
N ILE A 221 15.54 -0.77 -22.24
CA ILE A 221 16.75 -0.47 -23.04
C ILE A 221 17.44 0.78 -22.52
N GLN A 222 16.67 1.85 -22.32
CA GLN A 222 17.20 3.11 -21.79
C GLN A 222 17.83 2.89 -20.41
N TYR A 223 17.15 2.17 -19.52
CA TYR A 223 17.68 1.79 -18.21
C TYR A 223 18.96 0.95 -18.33
N PHE A 224 19.00 -0.04 -19.22
CA PHE A 224 20.20 -0.87 -19.41
C PHE A 224 21.40 -0.02 -19.85
N PHE A 225 21.24 0.82 -20.86
CA PHE A 225 22.32 1.66 -21.38
C PHE A 225 22.73 2.77 -20.41
N ASN A 226 21.79 3.32 -19.64
CA ASN A 226 22.07 4.43 -18.72
C ASN A 226 22.53 3.99 -17.34
N GLU A 227 22.07 2.86 -16.81
CA GLU A 227 22.29 2.48 -15.40
C GLU A 227 23.22 1.28 -15.21
N LYS A 228 23.42 0.43 -16.23
CA LYS A 228 24.30 -0.73 -16.13
C LYS A 228 25.67 -0.45 -16.74
N LEU A 229 26.73 -0.80 -16.03
CA LEU A 229 28.13 -0.71 -16.51
C LEU A 229 28.31 -1.37 -17.88
N LEU A 230 27.82 -2.60 -18.03
CA LEU A 230 27.88 -3.33 -19.30
C LEU A 230 27.08 -2.62 -20.41
N GLY A 231 25.93 -2.06 -20.08
CA GLY A 231 25.14 -1.28 -21.04
C GLY A 231 25.90 -0.05 -21.52
N ARG A 232 26.42 0.77 -20.60
CA ARG A 232 27.25 1.96 -20.93
C ARG A 232 28.43 1.59 -21.82
N PHE A 233 29.10 0.47 -21.54
CA PHE A 233 30.19 -0.03 -22.36
C PHE A 233 29.74 -0.41 -23.78
N ILE A 234 28.65 -1.17 -23.92
CA ILE A 234 28.08 -1.54 -25.23
C ILE A 234 27.66 -0.28 -26.01
N PHE A 235 27.03 0.69 -25.34
CA PHE A 235 26.63 1.95 -25.97
C PHE A 235 27.83 2.73 -26.49
N TRP A 236 28.87 2.88 -25.66
CA TRP A 236 30.12 3.52 -26.06
C TRP A 236 30.72 2.85 -27.30
N LEU A 237 30.81 1.51 -27.29
CA LEU A 237 31.33 0.73 -28.40
C LEU A 237 30.52 0.94 -29.69
N LEU A 238 29.18 0.95 -29.59
CA LEU A 238 28.29 1.22 -30.74
C LEU A 238 28.49 2.62 -31.31
N VAL A 239 28.58 3.65 -30.46
CA VAL A 239 28.83 5.04 -30.89
C VAL A 239 30.20 5.16 -31.56
N THR A 240 31.24 4.51 -31.01
CA THR A 240 32.58 4.50 -31.61
C THR A 240 32.57 3.82 -33.00
N LEU A 241 31.90 2.68 -33.16
CA LEU A 241 31.80 1.99 -34.45
C LEU A 241 31.04 2.84 -35.49
N ILE A 242 29.91 3.44 -35.10
CA ILE A 242 29.12 4.32 -35.98
C ILE A 242 29.96 5.53 -36.40
N GLY A 243 30.70 6.14 -35.46
CA GLY A 243 31.61 7.24 -35.73
C GLY A 243 32.73 6.85 -36.71
N ALA A 244 33.31 5.67 -36.56
CA ALA A 244 34.34 5.16 -37.47
C ALA A 244 33.80 4.93 -38.89
N ILE A 245 32.59 4.37 -39.03
CA ILE A 245 31.93 4.16 -40.33
C ILE A 245 31.61 5.50 -41.01
N LEU A 246 31.02 6.44 -40.27
CA LEU A 246 30.72 7.78 -40.79
C LEU A 246 31.98 8.53 -41.20
N SER A 247 33.03 8.46 -40.39
CA SER A 247 34.32 9.07 -40.71
C SER A 247 34.89 8.48 -42.01
N SER A 248 34.88 7.16 -42.18
CA SER A 248 35.33 6.51 -43.42
C SER A 248 34.52 6.96 -44.64
N PHE A 249 33.20 7.10 -44.49
CA PHE A 249 32.32 7.56 -45.57
C PHE A 249 32.63 9.02 -45.97
N VAL A 250 32.75 9.91 -44.98
CA VAL A 250 33.10 11.33 -45.20
C VAL A 250 34.49 11.46 -45.82
N THR A 251 35.48 10.71 -45.34
CA THR A 251 36.83 10.74 -45.91
C THR A 251 36.84 10.29 -47.36
N ASN A 252 36.10 9.23 -47.70
CA ASN A 252 35.95 8.78 -49.09
C ASN A 252 35.18 9.78 -49.97
N PHE A 253 34.24 10.55 -49.40
CA PHE A 253 33.48 11.53 -50.17
C PHE A 253 34.25 12.84 -50.39
N ILE A 254 35.03 13.28 -49.39
CA ILE A 254 35.76 14.56 -49.43
C ILE A 254 37.13 14.44 -50.10
N PHE A 255 37.87 13.36 -49.84
CA PHE A 255 39.26 13.22 -50.26
C PHE A 255 39.47 12.26 -51.44
N LYS A 256 38.38 11.75 -52.02
CA LYS A 256 38.40 10.83 -53.17
C LYS A 256 37.68 11.40 -54.40
N ASN A 257 37.62 12.74 -54.49
CA ASN A 257 37.51 13.49 -55.74
C ASN A 257 38.91 13.97 -56.15
#